data_AF-A0A3P8VS60-F1
#
_entry.id   AF-A0A3P8VS60-F1
#
_cell.length_a   1.000
_cell.length_b   1.000
_cell.length_c   1.000
_cell.angle_alpha   90.00
_cell.angle_beta   90.00
_cell.angle_gamma   90.00
#
_symmetry.space_group_name_H-M   'P 1'
#
loop_
_entity.id
_entity.type
_entity.pdbx_description
1 polymer ?
#
loop_
_entity_poly.entity_id
_entity_poly.type
_entity_poly.pdbx_seq_one_letter_code
_entity_poly.pdbx_strand_id
1 'polypeptide(L)'
;METNAQQATINEVQKKLQALTEENRQLCDRNERLIAKVGYLEGRLGHLASSNTDLSCRLIQSEEEKLKISKELVEEKLQTNRFREHFEEEKFELKNKILTKDSTIAELQLERDQLSRELQSVEARLKVGDKSGQELTEEFTSLKNSYLVLMDAHKKELANSENLSKELLTLAQAQDALRRQLEEQQQSVNTTTQGLHGELERVKALISNMSCNRVQPEDLAALDQEQKTLLGNQGEMKEMLQSLRDSYQEQQRKLEEKVAAMSRERQENRELIRNSQKRLSGQSAALLCYQNQVKEVEEQNSQLQLQVKELNEEYRARLVCYIQDLTLYVDGLGEGKSPAGTKMRTSVENMLQDVRSTYRVREEQLTSAARSYKKRLQKIARTHQALLIMYRVQREQILARPDTGLDPGPPEAEFSLEQSELRGDTETELQHLRQDKARLEMELQASREEMAALKVPFENTPSSQGTVRVQQMCEESWLDMRTQLRELTDSTLLDSEKERAALLSRAAVAEAQVSELQDYVNNHLSRYKQEIEHLRRLHRGKVAGPAHCTFITAVVLLILLCLYERSPPPTPPALSSCPNTFSLEKKMPGMFAKLMSISRGGEKKGQ
;
A
#
# COMPACT_ATOMS: atom_id res chain seq x y z
N MET A 1 -31.30 -126.07 94.25
CA MET A 1 -30.77 -124.80 94.80
C MET A 1 -30.01 -123.95 93.78
N GLU A 2 -29.69 -124.46 92.58
CA GLU A 2 -28.94 -123.72 91.54
C GLU A 2 -29.79 -122.74 90.71
N THR A 3 -31.10 -122.97 90.59
CA THR A 3 -32.02 -122.13 89.82
C THR A 3 -32.27 -120.75 90.45
N ASN A 4 -32.26 -120.65 91.80
CA ASN A 4 -32.44 -119.37 92.49
C ASN A 4 -31.19 -118.47 92.43
N ALA A 5 -29.99 -119.06 92.40
CA ALA A 5 -28.75 -118.30 92.24
C ALA A 5 -28.60 -117.74 90.82
N GLN A 6 -28.98 -118.53 89.80
CA GLN A 6 -29.03 -118.08 88.41
C GLN A 6 -30.09 -116.99 88.18
N GLN A 7 -31.26 -117.09 88.81
CA GLN A 7 -32.28 -116.06 88.71
C GLN A 7 -31.85 -114.74 89.39
N ALA A 8 -31.12 -114.82 90.50
CA ALA A 8 -30.58 -113.64 91.19
C ALA A 8 -29.49 -112.92 90.37
N THR A 9 -28.57 -113.65 89.73
CA THR A 9 -27.55 -113.05 88.86
C THR A 9 -28.16 -112.46 87.59
N ILE A 10 -29.16 -113.11 86.99
CA ILE A 10 -29.92 -112.56 85.86
C ILE A 10 -30.63 -111.25 86.25
N ASN A 11 -31.27 -111.20 87.43
CA ASN A 11 -31.93 -110.00 87.93
C ASN A 11 -30.93 -108.86 88.23
N GLU A 12 -29.72 -109.18 88.72
CA GLU A 12 -28.66 -108.18 88.96
C GLU A 12 -28.09 -107.62 87.65
N VAL A 13 -27.89 -108.48 86.65
CA VAL A 13 -27.50 -108.07 85.29
C VAL A 13 -28.58 -107.21 84.63
N GLN A 14 -29.87 -107.57 84.78
CA GLN A 14 -30.98 -106.75 84.29
C GLN A 14 -31.03 -105.36 84.93
N LYS A 15 -30.80 -105.26 86.24
CA LYS A 15 -30.71 -103.96 86.93
C LYS A 15 -29.52 -103.13 86.45
N LYS A 16 -28.35 -103.74 86.26
CA LYS A 16 -27.16 -103.07 85.69
C LYS A 16 -27.42 -102.60 84.26
N LEU A 17 -28.08 -103.41 83.43
CA LEU A 17 -28.48 -103.02 82.07
C LEU A 17 -29.47 -101.85 82.08
N GLN A 18 -30.45 -101.84 82.97
CA GLN A 18 -31.39 -100.71 83.10
C GLN A 18 -30.68 -99.43 83.55
N ALA A 19 -29.77 -99.51 84.53
CA ALA A 19 -28.99 -98.37 85.00
C ALA A 19 -28.07 -97.80 83.90
N LEU A 20 -27.39 -98.67 83.15
CA LEU A 20 -26.57 -98.27 82.00
C LEU A 20 -27.42 -97.68 80.86
N THR A 21 -28.64 -98.18 80.66
CA THR A 21 -29.57 -97.64 79.65
C THR A 21 -30.01 -96.24 80.02
N GLU A 22 -30.35 -96.02 81.29
CA GLU A 22 -30.74 -94.71 81.82
C GLU A 22 -29.57 -93.72 81.83
N GLU A 23 -28.36 -94.17 82.18
CA GLU A 23 -27.14 -93.36 82.09
C GLU A 23 -26.84 -92.98 80.63
N ASN A 24 -26.91 -93.93 79.69
CA ASN A 24 -26.76 -93.65 78.26
C ASN A 24 -27.81 -92.63 77.78
N ARG A 25 -29.06 -92.75 78.22
CA ARG A 25 -30.12 -91.78 77.91
C ARG A 25 -29.75 -90.38 78.42
N GLN A 26 -29.27 -90.26 79.65
CA GLN A 26 -28.83 -88.98 80.21
C GLN A 26 -27.60 -88.41 79.49
N LEU A 27 -26.67 -89.27 79.05
CA LEU A 27 -25.53 -88.87 78.24
C LEU A 27 -25.98 -88.37 76.86
N CYS A 28 -26.95 -89.03 76.22
CA CYS A 28 -27.59 -88.56 75.00
C CYS A 28 -28.21 -87.16 75.20
N ASP A 29 -29.03 -86.95 76.23
CA ASP A 29 -29.65 -85.65 76.53
C ASP A 29 -28.62 -84.53 76.80
N ARG A 30 -27.47 -84.88 77.42
CA ARG A 30 -26.37 -83.92 77.64
C ARG A 30 -25.64 -83.62 76.34
N ASN A 31 -25.38 -84.64 75.52
CA ASN A 31 -24.73 -84.50 74.24
C ASN A 31 -25.57 -83.65 73.27
N GLU A 32 -26.87 -83.87 73.20
CA GLU A 32 -27.80 -83.05 72.40
C GLU A 32 -27.77 -81.57 72.82
N ARG A 33 -27.73 -81.29 74.14
CA ARG A 33 -27.58 -79.93 74.65
C ARG A 33 -26.23 -79.31 74.30
N LEU A 34 -25.15 -80.09 74.29
CA LEU A 34 -23.84 -79.63 73.85
C LEU A 34 -23.83 -79.33 72.35
N ILE A 35 -24.41 -80.20 71.52
CA ILE A 35 -24.54 -79.99 70.08
C ILE A 35 -25.33 -78.70 69.79
N ALA A 36 -26.44 -78.47 70.50
CA ALA A 36 -27.22 -77.23 70.36
C ALA A 36 -26.41 -75.98 70.75
N LYS A 37 -25.61 -76.05 71.83
CA LYS A 37 -24.72 -74.94 72.23
C LYS A 37 -23.61 -74.70 71.22
N VAL A 38 -23.00 -75.75 70.67
CA VAL A 38 -21.98 -75.65 69.63
C VAL A 38 -22.57 -74.99 68.39
N GLY A 39 -23.75 -75.44 67.92
CA GLY A 39 -24.44 -74.80 66.79
C GLY A 39 -24.77 -73.32 67.03
N TYR A 40 -25.18 -72.94 68.25
CA TYR A 40 -25.38 -71.54 68.61
C TYR A 40 -24.08 -70.71 68.56
N LEU A 41 -22.98 -71.25 69.09
CA LEU A 41 -21.68 -70.59 69.05
C LEU A 41 -21.14 -70.48 67.62
N GLU A 42 -21.30 -71.52 66.80
CA GLU A 42 -20.97 -71.52 65.38
C GLU A 42 -21.77 -70.45 64.63
N GLY A 43 -23.08 -70.34 64.88
CA GLY A 43 -23.93 -69.29 64.30
C GLY A 43 -23.47 -67.89 64.70
N ARG A 44 -23.16 -67.66 65.98
CA ARG A 44 -22.60 -66.39 66.45
C ARG A 44 -21.24 -66.08 65.84
N LEU A 45 -20.36 -67.07 65.72
CA LEU A 45 -19.07 -66.93 65.07
C LEU A 45 -19.24 -66.55 63.59
N GLY A 46 -20.19 -67.19 62.89
CA GLY A 46 -20.55 -66.85 61.52
C GLY A 46 -21.03 -65.41 61.37
N HIS A 47 -21.93 -64.95 62.25
CA HIS A 47 -22.38 -63.55 62.27
C HIS A 47 -21.25 -62.56 62.61
N LEU A 48 -20.37 -62.90 63.55
CA LEU A 48 -19.21 -62.08 63.87
C LEU A 48 -18.26 -61.99 62.68
N ALA A 49 -17.98 -63.11 62.01
CA ALA A 49 -17.17 -63.16 60.80
C ALA A 49 -17.77 -62.29 59.69
N SER A 50 -19.08 -62.42 59.41
CA SER A 50 -19.75 -61.61 58.39
C SER A 50 -19.74 -60.11 58.73
N SER A 51 -19.99 -59.76 60.00
CA SER A 51 -19.93 -58.35 60.43
C SER A 51 -18.52 -57.77 60.33
N ASN A 52 -17.48 -58.57 60.61
CA ASN A 52 -16.09 -58.15 60.51
C ASN A 52 -15.68 -57.95 59.04
N THR A 53 -16.11 -58.83 58.14
CA THR A 53 -15.90 -58.65 56.69
C THR A 53 -16.63 -57.42 56.18
N ASP A 54 -17.87 -57.18 56.59
CA ASP A 54 -18.64 -56.00 56.18
C ASP A 54 -17.99 -54.69 56.66
N LEU A 55 -17.51 -54.65 57.89
CA LEU A 55 -16.80 -53.48 58.43
C LEU A 55 -15.48 -53.25 57.69
N SER A 56 -14.74 -54.31 57.38
CA SER A 56 -13.51 -54.23 56.60
C SER A 56 -13.76 -53.71 55.18
N CYS A 57 -14.83 -54.17 54.51
CA CYS A 57 -15.24 -53.64 53.19
C CYS A 57 -15.60 -52.15 53.25
N ARG A 58 -16.35 -51.71 54.27
CA ARG A 58 -16.69 -50.27 54.43
C ARG A 58 -15.47 -49.41 54.71
N LEU A 59 -14.53 -49.92 55.51
CA LEU A 59 -13.28 -49.20 55.77
C LEU A 59 -12.49 -49.00 54.47
N ILE A 60 -12.31 -50.06 53.67
CA ILE A 60 -11.65 -50.00 52.37
C ILE A 60 -12.31 -48.96 51.46
N GLN A 61 -13.65 -48.97 51.35
CA GLN A 61 -14.39 -47.98 50.56
C GLN A 61 -14.17 -46.56 51.05
N SER A 62 -14.17 -46.33 52.36
CA SER A 62 -13.93 -44.99 52.92
C SER A 62 -12.50 -44.50 52.67
N GLU A 63 -11.51 -45.40 52.67
CA GLU A 63 -10.12 -45.08 52.33
C GLU A 63 -9.96 -44.79 50.83
N GLU A 64 -10.62 -45.55 49.96
CA GLU A 64 -10.67 -45.30 48.51
C GLU A 64 -11.30 -43.94 48.19
N GLU A 65 -12.42 -43.59 48.82
CA GLU A 65 -13.07 -42.28 48.68
C GLU A 65 -12.17 -41.15 49.16
N LYS A 66 -11.50 -41.32 50.31
CA LYS A 66 -10.53 -40.34 50.82
C LYS A 66 -9.37 -40.14 49.85
N LEU A 67 -8.84 -41.22 49.27
CA LEU A 67 -7.80 -41.16 48.25
C LEU A 67 -8.29 -40.45 46.99
N LYS A 68 -9.52 -40.74 46.54
CA LYS A 68 -10.14 -40.08 45.40
C LYS A 68 -10.29 -38.57 45.62
N ILE A 69 -10.80 -38.14 46.76
CA ILE A 69 -10.91 -36.70 47.12
C ILE A 69 -9.53 -36.06 47.20
N SER A 70 -8.54 -36.75 47.79
CA SER A 70 -7.17 -36.22 47.88
C SER A 70 -6.52 -36.05 46.49
N LYS A 71 -6.79 -36.97 45.56
CA LYS A 71 -6.34 -36.90 44.17
C LYS A 71 -6.99 -35.72 43.45
N GLU A 72 -8.31 -35.56 43.56
CA GLU A 72 -9.05 -34.45 42.97
C GLU A 72 -8.56 -33.10 43.51
N LEU A 73 -8.30 -33.00 44.82
CA LEU A 73 -7.73 -31.79 45.43
C LEU A 73 -6.34 -31.44 44.88
N VAL A 74 -5.49 -32.44 44.65
CA VAL A 74 -4.16 -32.23 44.05
C VAL A 74 -4.30 -31.80 42.59
N GLU A 75 -5.18 -32.43 41.83
CA GLU A 75 -5.45 -32.04 40.44
C GLU A 75 -5.94 -30.59 40.37
N GLU A 76 -6.91 -30.19 41.19
CA GLU A 76 -7.39 -28.79 41.25
C GLU A 76 -6.28 -27.80 41.63
N LYS A 77 -5.37 -28.17 42.56
CA LYS A 77 -4.20 -27.35 42.88
C LYS A 77 -3.22 -27.23 41.72
N LEU A 78 -3.02 -28.30 40.96
CA LEU A 78 -2.20 -28.28 39.75
C LEU A 78 -2.83 -27.41 38.68
N GLN A 79 -4.13 -27.52 38.43
CA GLN A 79 -4.85 -26.67 37.48
C GLN A 79 -4.80 -25.20 37.90
N THR A 80 -5.03 -24.91 39.17
CA THR A 80 -4.89 -23.54 39.73
C THR A 80 -3.48 -22.99 39.51
N ASN A 81 -2.45 -23.81 39.71
CA ASN A 81 -1.08 -23.39 39.46
C ASN A 81 -0.81 -23.15 37.96
N ARG A 82 -1.27 -24.05 37.08
CA ARG A 82 -1.16 -23.87 35.62
C ARG A 82 -1.81 -22.56 35.16
N PHE A 83 -3.01 -22.24 35.66
CA PHE A 83 -3.65 -20.97 35.35
C PHE A 83 -2.83 -19.78 35.85
N ARG A 84 -2.29 -19.84 37.06
CA ARG A 84 -1.41 -18.79 37.59
C ARG A 84 -0.14 -18.61 36.74
N GLU A 85 0.51 -19.69 36.36
CA GLU A 85 1.70 -19.67 35.49
C GLU A 85 1.36 -19.01 34.13
N HIS A 86 0.24 -19.40 33.50
CA HIS A 86 -0.22 -18.74 32.27
C HIS A 86 -0.52 -17.25 32.45
N PHE A 87 -1.15 -16.84 33.55
CA PHE A 87 -1.37 -15.42 33.82
C PHE A 87 -0.07 -14.65 34.04
N GLU A 88 0.94 -15.27 34.66
CA GLU A 88 2.27 -14.67 34.84
C GLU A 88 3.02 -14.54 33.51
N GLU A 89 2.93 -15.55 32.63
CA GLU A 89 3.46 -15.52 31.26
C GLU A 89 2.80 -14.40 30.44
N GLU A 90 1.48 -14.35 30.38
CA GLU A 90 0.74 -13.30 29.67
C GLU A 90 1.07 -11.91 30.20
N LYS A 91 1.18 -11.76 31.53
CA LYS A 91 1.59 -10.50 32.16
C LYS A 91 2.99 -10.09 31.75
N PHE A 92 3.93 -11.03 31.66
CA PHE A 92 5.29 -10.76 31.21
C PHE A 92 5.32 -10.36 29.73
N GLU A 93 4.59 -11.08 28.87
CA GLU A 93 4.45 -10.72 27.46
C GLU A 93 3.84 -9.34 27.26
N LEU A 94 2.75 -9.02 27.97
CA LEU A 94 2.11 -7.72 27.91
C LEU A 94 3.05 -6.62 28.39
N LYS A 95 3.82 -6.86 29.45
CA LYS A 95 4.84 -5.91 29.93
C LYS A 95 5.91 -5.65 28.87
N ASN A 96 6.39 -6.69 28.19
CA ASN A 96 7.35 -6.54 27.09
C ASN A 96 6.74 -5.78 25.90
N LYS A 97 5.48 -6.06 25.55
CA LYS A 97 4.75 -5.30 24.52
C LYS A 97 4.61 -3.83 24.91
N ILE A 98 4.31 -3.51 26.17
CA ILE A 98 4.26 -2.12 26.66
C ILE A 98 5.64 -1.46 26.54
N LEU A 99 6.70 -2.09 27.01
CA LEU A 99 8.05 -1.52 26.94
C LEU A 99 8.52 -1.26 25.50
N THR A 100 8.23 -2.18 24.58
CA THR A 100 8.55 -1.96 23.15
C THR A 100 7.73 -0.81 22.56
N LYS A 101 6.44 -0.67 22.92
CA LYS A 101 5.62 0.46 22.51
C LYS A 101 6.11 1.78 23.11
N ASP A 102 6.50 1.80 24.37
CA ASP A 102 7.06 2.98 25.03
C ASP A 102 8.38 3.42 24.36
N SER A 103 9.23 2.48 23.96
CA SER A 103 10.44 2.77 23.17
C SER A 103 10.09 3.45 21.84
N THR A 104 9.13 2.89 21.10
CA THR A 104 8.70 3.49 19.82
C THR A 104 8.06 4.86 20.01
N ILE A 105 7.32 5.08 21.10
CA ILE A 105 6.73 6.38 21.42
C ILE A 105 7.84 7.40 21.72
N ALA A 106 8.88 7.02 22.47
CA ALA A 106 10.02 7.90 22.74
C ALA A 106 10.78 8.29 21.46
N GLU A 107 10.98 7.35 20.54
CA GLU A 107 11.57 7.61 19.22
C GLU A 107 10.73 8.61 18.41
N LEU A 108 9.42 8.38 18.32
CA LEU A 108 8.50 9.28 17.61
C LEU A 108 8.42 10.68 18.26
N GLN A 109 8.52 10.76 19.59
CA GLN A 109 8.60 12.04 20.30
C GLN A 109 9.86 12.82 19.94
N LEU A 110 11.01 12.14 19.83
CA LEU A 110 12.28 12.75 19.42
C LEU A 110 12.21 13.25 17.97
N GLU A 111 11.63 12.46 17.06
CA GLU A 111 11.42 12.87 15.66
C GLU A 111 10.50 14.09 15.56
N ARG A 112 9.38 14.09 16.29
CA ARG A 112 8.48 15.25 16.38
C ARG A 112 9.23 16.49 16.86
N ASP A 113 10.06 16.37 17.90
CA ASP A 113 10.81 17.49 18.45
C ASP A 113 11.88 18.00 17.47
N GLN A 114 12.47 17.11 16.68
CA GLN A 114 13.36 17.48 15.59
C GLN A 114 12.64 18.25 14.50
N LEU A 115 11.51 17.73 14.00
CA LEU A 115 10.70 18.39 12.98
C LEU A 115 10.17 19.74 13.47
N SER A 116 9.82 19.84 14.75
CA SER A 116 9.37 21.11 15.35
C SER A 116 10.49 22.16 15.35
N ARG A 117 11.73 21.76 15.65
CA ARG A 117 12.90 22.65 15.56
C ARG A 117 13.20 23.07 14.12
N GLU A 118 13.11 22.14 13.17
CA GLU A 118 13.30 22.43 11.75
C GLU A 118 12.22 23.40 11.24
N LEU A 119 10.95 23.18 11.60
CA LEU A 119 9.84 24.07 11.25
C LEU A 119 10.05 25.48 11.81
N GLN A 120 10.44 25.61 13.08
CA GLN A 120 10.76 26.92 13.67
C GLN A 120 11.92 27.62 12.95
N SER A 121 12.94 26.86 12.52
CA SER A 121 14.07 27.43 11.77
C SER A 121 13.66 27.94 10.38
N VAL A 122 12.78 27.21 9.69
CA VAL A 122 12.24 27.60 8.38
C VAL A 122 11.31 28.79 8.53
N GLU A 123 10.45 28.79 9.54
CA GLU A 123 9.56 29.92 9.84
C GLU A 123 10.35 31.20 10.15
N ALA A 124 11.45 31.09 10.91
CA ALA A 124 12.35 32.23 11.15
C ALA A 124 12.98 32.76 9.85
N ARG A 125 13.42 31.87 8.96
CA ARG A 125 13.97 32.26 7.65
C ARG A 125 12.93 32.91 6.75
N LEU A 126 11.70 32.40 6.74
CA LEU A 126 10.58 32.98 6.00
C LEU A 126 10.30 34.40 6.49
N LYS A 127 10.19 34.60 7.82
CA LYS A 127 9.97 35.93 8.41
C LYS A 127 11.06 36.94 8.06
N VAL A 128 12.32 36.50 7.93
CA VAL A 128 13.41 37.35 7.45
C VAL A 128 13.23 37.69 5.97
N GLY A 129 12.88 36.71 5.15
CA GLY A 129 12.55 36.92 3.73
C GLY A 129 11.40 37.90 3.54
N ASP A 130 10.30 37.76 4.27
CA ASP A 130 9.13 38.63 4.21
C ASP A 130 9.50 40.08 4.56
N LYS A 131 10.32 40.29 5.59
CA LYS A 131 10.83 41.62 5.96
C LYS A 131 11.68 42.23 4.86
N SER A 132 12.62 41.46 4.29
CA SER A 132 13.43 41.96 3.16
C SER A 132 12.59 42.27 1.92
N GLY A 133 11.51 41.51 1.69
CA GLY A 133 10.54 41.80 0.64
C GLY A 133 9.77 43.08 0.89
N GLN A 134 9.33 43.33 2.13
CA GLN A 134 8.69 44.58 2.54
C GLN A 134 9.64 45.78 2.35
N GLU A 135 10.86 45.70 2.86
CA GLU A 135 11.90 46.72 2.67
C GLU A 135 12.12 47.02 1.18
N LEU A 136 12.25 45.99 0.34
CA LEU A 136 12.42 46.17 -1.09
C LEU A 136 11.21 46.86 -1.74
N THR A 137 9.98 46.51 -1.35
CA THR A 137 8.79 47.20 -1.85
C THR A 137 8.74 48.66 -1.43
N GLU A 138 9.12 48.97 -0.19
CA GLU A 138 9.22 50.34 0.30
C GLU A 138 10.24 51.14 -0.53
N GLU A 139 11.42 50.57 -0.80
CA GLU A 139 12.43 51.18 -1.67
C GLU A 139 11.93 51.37 -3.12
N PHE A 140 11.19 50.43 -3.68
CA PHE A 140 10.58 50.62 -5.00
C PHE A 140 9.55 51.76 -4.99
N THR A 141 8.76 51.89 -3.94
CA THR A 141 7.80 53.02 -3.83
C THR A 141 8.51 54.35 -3.65
N SER A 142 9.59 54.41 -2.85
CA SER A 142 10.39 55.62 -2.65
C SER A 142 11.04 56.06 -3.96
N LEU A 143 11.60 55.11 -4.72
CA LEU A 143 12.22 55.34 -6.01
C LEU A 143 11.20 55.79 -7.06
N LYS A 144 10.02 55.15 -7.13
CA LYS A 144 8.93 55.56 -8.02
C LYS A 144 8.49 56.99 -7.74
N ASN A 145 8.35 57.36 -6.47
CA ASN A 145 8.01 58.73 -6.06
C ASN A 145 9.09 59.73 -6.47
N SER A 146 10.37 59.37 -6.30
CA SER A 146 11.50 60.19 -6.76
C SER A 146 11.48 60.41 -8.29
N TYR A 147 11.23 59.36 -9.07
CA TYR A 147 11.09 59.48 -10.53
C TYR A 147 9.89 60.35 -10.95
N LEU A 148 8.76 60.25 -10.24
CA LEU A 148 7.60 61.11 -10.51
C LEU A 148 7.94 62.59 -10.27
N VAL A 149 8.60 62.90 -9.15
CA VAL A 149 9.06 64.26 -8.85
C VAL A 149 10.05 64.77 -9.91
N LEU A 150 10.99 63.93 -10.34
CA LEU A 150 11.96 64.26 -11.38
C LEU A 150 11.28 64.51 -12.75
N MET A 151 10.29 63.69 -13.11
CA MET A 151 9.50 63.91 -14.34
C MET A 151 8.75 65.24 -14.30
N ASP A 152 8.15 65.60 -13.16
CA ASP A 152 7.43 66.87 -13.04
C ASP A 152 8.39 68.07 -13.07
N ALA A 153 9.59 67.95 -12.48
CA ALA A 153 10.64 68.95 -12.63
C ALA A 153 11.09 69.10 -14.09
N HIS A 154 11.31 67.98 -14.80
CA HIS A 154 11.67 67.99 -16.22
C HIS A 154 10.57 68.61 -17.10
N LYS A 155 9.30 68.31 -16.84
CA LYS A 155 8.17 68.96 -17.55
C LYS A 155 8.14 70.47 -17.32
N LYS A 156 8.42 70.94 -16.10
CA LYS A 156 8.52 72.38 -15.80
C LYS A 156 9.67 73.02 -16.57
N GLU A 157 10.83 72.37 -16.64
CA GLU A 157 11.98 72.88 -17.39
C GLU A 157 11.74 72.90 -18.90
N LEU A 158 11.06 71.89 -19.45
CA LEU A 158 10.59 71.92 -20.84
C LEU A 158 9.66 73.11 -21.09
N ALA A 159 8.67 73.36 -20.23
CA ALA A 159 7.80 74.52 -20.35
C ALA A 159 8.59 75.84 -20.28
N ASN A 160 9.59 75.93 -19.40
CA ASN A 160 10.48 77.09 -19.31
C ASN A 160 11.30 77.30 -20.59
N SER A 161 11.92 76.24 -21.13
CA SER A 161 12.70 76.31 -22.37
C SER A 161 11.84 76.62 -23.60
N GLU A 162 10.61 76.13 -23.67
CA GLU A 162 9.64 76.52 -24.69
C GLU A 162 9.27 78.00 -24.60
N ASN A 163 9.08 78.52 -23.39
CA ASN A 163 8.83 79.95 -23.18
C ASN A 163 10.04 80.80 -23.57
N LEU A 164 11.24 80.42 -23.18
CA LEU A 164 12.48 81.09 -23.58
C LEU A 164 12.66 81.05 -25.11
N SER A 165 12.35 79.93 -25.74
CA SER A 165 12.38 79.80 -27.21
C SER A 165 11.39 80.76 -27.89
N LYS A 166 10.17 80.90 -27.35
CA LYS A 166 9.20 81.90 -27.82
C LYS A 166 9.72 83.33 -27.64
N GLU A 167 10.32 83.64 -26.48
CA GLU A 167 10.92 84.96 -26.22
C GLU A 167 12.06 85.27 -27.21
N LEU A 168 12.97 84.32 -27.42
CA LEU A 168 14.06 84.45 -28.40
C LEU A 168 13.52 84.64 -29.81
N LEU A 169 12.46 83.93 -30.20
CA LEU A 169 11.81 84.12 -31.49
C LEU A 169 11.23 85.53 -31.62
N THR A 170 10.56 86.04 -30.59
CA THR A 170 10.03 87.42 -30.61
C THR A 170 11.14 88.47 -30.66
N LEU A 171 12.25 88.26 -29.97
CA LEU A 171 13.42 89.13 -30.04
C LEU A 171 14.09 89.09 -31.41
N ALA A 172 14.22 87.90 -32.02
CA ALA A 172 14.72 87.77 -33.38
C ALA A 172 13.80 88.48 -34.40
N GLN A 173 12.48 88.32 -34.26
CA GLN A 173 11.50 89.03 -35.08
C GLN A 173 11.57 90.55 -34.90
N ALA A 174 11.76 91.03 -33.66
CA ALA A 174 11.97 92.44 -33.37
C ALA A 174 13.30 92.97 -33.92
N GLN A 175 14.37 92.18 -33.84
CA GLN A 175 15.66 92.49 -34.44
C GLN A 175 15.56 92.56 -35.97
N ASP A 176 14.86 91.62 -36.61
CA ASP A 176 14.60 91.65 -38.04
C ASP A 176 13.75 92.86 -38.44
N ALA A 177 12.77 93.26 -37.62
CA ALA A 177 11.99 94.47 -37.84
C ALA A 177 12.86 95.74 -37.75
N LEU A 178 13.76 95.83 -36.77
CA LEU A 178 14.73 96.93 -36.66
C LEU A 178 15.72 96.94 -37.81
N ARG A 179 16.18 95.77 -38.29
CA ARG A 179 17.02 95.67 -39.49
C ARG A 179 16.29 96.19 -40.73
N ARG A 180 15.02 95.83 -40.93
CA ARG A 180 14.19 96.37 -42.01
C ARG A 180 14.05 97.90 -41.91
N GLN A 181 13.82 98.44 -40.71
CA GLN A 181 13.77 99.90 -40.50
C GLN A 181 15.11 100.59 -40.79
N LEU A 182 16.23 99.98 -40.40
CA LEU A 182 17.56 100.49 -40.70
C LEU A 182 17.86 100.46 -42.20
N GLU A 183 17.47 99.38 -42.89
CA GLU A 183 17.56 99.25 -44.35
C GLU A 183 16.69 100.28 -45.07
N GLU A 184 15.47 100.56 -44.59
CA GLU A 184 14.60 101.62 -45.11
C GLU A 184 15.20 103.02 -44.90
N GLN A 185 15.81 103.28 -43.73
CA GLN A 185 16.55 104.53 -43.51
C GLN A 185 17.81 104.63 -44.37
N GLN A 186 18.56 103.54 -44.54
CA GLN A 186 19.71 103.48 -45.42
C GLN A 186 19.31 103.70 -46.89
N GLN A 187 18.17 103.15 -47.33
CA GLN A 187 17.62 103.40 -48.65
C GLN A 187 17.18 104.88 -48.82
N SER A 188 16.63 105.51 -47.78
CA SER A 188 16.32 106.95 -47.82
C SER A 188 17.58 107.83 -47.91
N VAL A 189 18.66 107.48 -47.20
CA VAL A 189 19.96 108.19 -47.27
C VAL A 189 20.66 107.95 -48.61
N ASN A 190 20.61 106.73 -49.14
CA ASN A 190 21.19 106.36 -50.43
C ASN A 190 20.53 107.08 -51.63
N THR A 191 19.30 107.58 -51.50
CA THR A 191 18.69 108.45 -52.54
C THR A 191 19.24 109.87 -52.58
N THR A 192 20.05 110.29 -51.58
CA THR A 192 20.64 111.64 -51.52
C THR A 192 22.17 111.69 -51.67
N THR A 193 22.87 110.56 -51.66
CA THR A 193 24.34 110.52 -51.74
C THR A 193 24.91 109.54 -52.77
N GLN A 194 24.29 109.44 -53.96
CA GLN A 194 24.86 108.75 -55.14
C GLN A 194 25.79 109.64 -55.99
N GLY A 195 26.39 110.69 -55.41
CA GLY A 195 27.25 111.62 -56.15
C GLY A 195 28.75 111.57 -55.83
N LEU A 196 29.18 111.00 -54.69
CA LEU A 196 30.53 111.28 -54.16
C LEU A 196 31.21 110.09 -53.46
N HIS A 197 31.11 108.86 -54.01
CA HIS A 197 31.83 107.69 -53.45
C HIS A 197 32.85 107.05 -54.41
N GLY A 198 33.13 107.67 -55.56
CA GLY A 198 34.15 107.19 -56.51
C GLY A 198 35.60 107.59 -56.18
N GLU A 199 35.82 108.39 -55.13
CA GLU A 199 37.15 108.96 -54.80
C GLU A 199 37.86 108.24 -53.64
N LEU A 200 37.14 107.55 -52.74
CA LEU A 200 37.70 106.93 -51.54
C LEU A 200 38.29 105.51 -51.76
N GLU A 201 37.88 104.82 -52.83
CA GLU A 201 38.45 103.52 -53.25
C GLU A 201 39.79 103.68 -54.01
N ARG A 202 40.11 104.88 -54.53
CA ARG A 202 41.39 105.12 -55.22
C ARG A 202 42.58 105.34 -54.26
N VAL A 203 42.33 105.71 -53.00
CA VAL A 203 43.38 105.92 -51.98
C VAL A 203 43.75 104.62 -51.26
N LYS A 204 42.87 103.59 -51.27
CA LYS A 204 43.14 102.29 -50.64
C LYS A 204 44.05 101.37 -51.47
N ALA A 205 44.18 101.62 -52.78
CA ALA A 205 44.99 100.82 -53.69
C ALA A 205 46.46 101.29 -53.83
N LEU A 206 46.82 102.47 -53.31
CA LEU A 206 48.18 103.04 -53.43
C LEU A 206 49.10 102.74 -52.23
N ILE A 207 48.62 102.07 -51.18
CA ILE A 207 49.41 101.77 -49.97
C ILE A 207 50.00 100.34 -49.99
N SER A 208 49.59 99.48 -50.92
CA SER A 208 49.98 98.06 -50.87
C SER A 208 51.29 97.69 -51.56
N ASN A 209 52.05 98.60 -52.17
CA ASN A 209 53.30 98.23 -52.84
C ASN A 209 54.38 99.30 -52.71
N MET A 210 55.31 99.12 -51.74
CA MET A 210 56.76 99.40 -51.83
C MET A 210 57.40 99.40 -50.42
N SER A 211 58.01 98.28 -50.03
CA SER A 211 59.32 98.25 -49.33
C SER A 211 59.89 96.83 -49.30
N CYS A 212 61.09 96.69 -49.86
CA CYS A 212 61.83 95.45 -50.12
C CYS A 212 62.67 94.95 -48.92
N ASN A 213 62.75 93.61 -48.82
CA ASN A 213 63.91 92.74 -48.54
C ASN A 213 65.07 93.22 -47.62
N ARG A 214 65.43 92.41 -46.60
CA ARG A 214 66.65 91.56 -46.62
C ARG A 214 66.88 90.68 -45.36
N VAL A 215 67.20 89.40 -45.64
CA VAL A 215 68.24 88.51 -45.05
C VAL A 215 67.90 87.60 -43.84
N GLN A 216 68.16 86.30 -44.09
CA GLN A 216 68.24 85.07 -43.23
C GLN A 216 69.45 85.14 -42.25
N PRO A 217 69.74 84.20 -41.31
CA PRO A 217 69.19 82.85 -41.05
C PRO A 217 68.95 82.51 -39.54
N GLU A 218 68.51 81.26 -39.29
CA GLU A 218 68.66 80.47 -38.04
C GLU A 218 68.16 81.05 -36.70
N ASP A 219 66.99 80.57 -36.25
CA ASP A 219 66.92 79.70 -35.07
C ASP A 219 65.47 79.21 -34.83
N LEU A 220 65.35 77.89 -34.65
CA LEU A 220 64.43 77.24 -33.71
C LEU A 220 62.92 77.54 -33.83
N ALA A 221 62.23 76.99 -34.83
CA ALA A 221 60.77 76.82 -34.76
C ALA A 221 60.21 75.64 -35.58
N ALA A 222 61.03 74.63 -35.86
CA ALA A 222 60.57 73.36 -36.45
C ALA A 222 60.05 72.35 -35.39
N LEU A 223 59.65 72.81 -34.20
CA LEU A 223 59.24 71.97 -33.08
C LEU A 223 58.07 72.59 -32.30
N ASP A 224 56.96 72.92 -32.97
CA ASP A 224 55.70 73.21 -32.26
C ASP A 224 54.46 72.55 -32.88
N GLN A 225 54.66 71.68 -33.88
CA GLN A 225 53.58 70.91 -34.49
C GLN A 225 53.65 69.40 -34.21
N GLU A 226 54.67 68.96 -33.45
CA GLU A 226 54.78 67.57 -32.97
C GLU A 226 54.63 67.41 -31.44
N GLN A 227 54.49 68.50 -30.67
CA GLN A 227 54.20 68.43 -29.23
C GLN A 227 52.70 68.50 -28.87
N LYS A 228 51.81 68.88 -29.79
CA LYS A 228 50.35 68.77 -29.59
C LYS A 228 49.79 67.40 -29.95
N THR A 229 50.46 66.66 -30.82
CA THR A 229 50.09 65.27 -31.19
C THR A 229 50.63 64.22 -30.22
N LEU A 230 51.59 64.53 -29.35
CA LEU A 230 52.04 63.62 -28.29
C LEU A 230 51.32 63.84 -26.93
N LEU A 231 50.84 65.06 -26.67
CA LEU A 231 50.00 65.36 -25.48
C LEU A 231 48.51 65.07 -25.70
N GLY A 232 47.99 65.21 -26.93
CA GLY A 232 46.63 64.78 -27.29
C GLY A 232 46.43 63.26 -27.17
N ASN A 233 47.43 62.48 -27.58
CA ASN A 233 47.41 61.01 -27.51
C ASN A 233 47.58 60.47 -26.08
N GLN A 234 47.89 61.31 -25.08
CA GLN A 234 47.99 60.89 -23.69
C GLN A 234 46.62 60.55 -23.08
N GLY A 235 45.55 61.22 -23.55
CA GLY A 235 44.16 60.87 -23.21
C GLY A 235 43.74 59.57 -23.89
N GLU A 236 43.98 59.46 -25.19
CA GLU A 236 43.66 58.26 -25.98
C GLU A 236 44.41 57.01 -25.47
N MET A 237 45.69 57.13 -25.09
CA MET A 237 46.46 56.03 -24.50
C MET A 237 45.91 55.63 -23.11
N LYS A 238 45.47 56.61 -22.30
CA LYS A 238 44.82 56.34 -21.01
C LYS A 238 43.46 55.66 -21.21
N GLU A 239 42.66 56.10 -22.16
CA GLU A 239 41.37 55.49 -22.51
C GLU A 239 41.57 54.08 -23.08
N MET A 240 42.59 53.87 -23.92
CA MET A 240 42.91 52.54 -24.45
C MET A 240 43.37 51.59 -23.33
N LEU A 241 44.24 52.04 -22.42
CA LEU A 241 44.64 51.26 -21.24
C LEU A 241 43.47 51.00 -20.28
N GLN A 242 42.56 51.96 -20.13
CA GLN A 242 41.35 51.81 -19.31
C GLN A 242 40.40 50.80 -19.95
N SER A 243 40.14 50.91 -21.26
CA SER A 243 39.31 49.96 -22.02
C SER A 243 39.89 48.54 -21.98
N LEU A 244 41.20 48.40 -22.06
CA LEU A 244 41.88 47.11 -21.94
C LEU A 244 41.74 46.54 -20.52
N ARG A 245 41.92 47.36 -19.48
CA ARG A 245 41.68 46.98 -18.08
C ARG A 245 40.24 46.54 -17.85
N ASP A 246 39.27 47.30 -18.34
CA ASP A 246 37.84 47.00 -18.18
C ASP A 246 37.48 45.72 -18.93
N SER A 247 38.07 45.48 -20.12
CA SER A 247 37.90 44.23 -20.87
C SER A 247 38.47 43.01 -20.15
N TYR A 248 39.62 43.13 -19.48
CA TYR A 248 40.20 42.06 -18.66
C TYR A 248 39.38 41.82 -17.39
N GLN A 249 38.90 42.87 -16.74
CA GLN A 249 38.01 42.74 -15.58
C GLN A 249 36.71 42.06 -15.96
N GLU A 250 36.14 42.37 -17.12
CA GLU A 250 34.93 41.72 -17.62
C GLU A 250 35.18 40.26 -18.00
N GLN A 251 36.32 39.94 -18.62
CA GLN A 251 36.72 38.55 -18.87
C GLN A 251 36.92 37.77 -17.56
N GLN A 252 37.52 38.41 -16.55
CA GLN A 252 37.72 37.80 -15.24
C GLN A 252 36.39 37.58 -14.52
N ARG A 253 35.47 38.56 -14.55
CA ARG A 253 34.11 38.42 -14.02
C ARG A 253 33.37 37.27 -14.70
N LYS A 254 33.45 37.15 -16.03
CA LYS A 254 32.84 36.03 -16.78
C LYS A 254 33.40 34.67 -16.38
N LEU A 255 34.69 34.58 -16.08
CA LEU A 255 35.31 33.33 -15.60
C LEU A 255 34.85 33.02 -14.17
N GLU A 256 34.81 34.02 -13.29
CA GLU A 256 34.31 33.88 -11.91
C GLU A 256 32.84 33.45 -11.88
N GLU A 257 31.99 34.04 -12.72
CA GLU A 257 30.59 33.64 -12.89
C GLU A 257 30.45 32.20 -13.40
N LYS A 258 31.26 31.79 -14.38
CA LYS A 258 31.29 30.39 -14.86
C LYS A 258 31.73 29.42 -13.77
N VAL A 259 32.75 29.76 -12.98
CA VAL A 259 33.20 28.94 -11.85
C VAL A 259 32.12 28.86 -10.76
N ALA A 260 31.45 29.97 -10.46
CA ALA A 260 30.33 30.02 -9.53
C ALA A 260 29.12 29.20 -10.02
N ALA A 261 28.79 29.28 -11.31
CA ALA A 261 27.74 28.48 -11.93
C ALA A 261 28.06 26.98 -11.87
N MET A 262 29.27 26.56 -12.29
CA MET A 262 29.71 25.17 -12.17
C MET A 262 29.75 24.67 -10.72
N SER A 263 30.07 25.55 -9.76
CA SER A 263 30.08 25.18 -8.33
C SER A 263 28.67 24.95 -7.79
N ARG A 264 27.70 25.79 -8.18
CA ARG A 264 26.28 25.61 -7.87
C ARG A 264 25.74 24.32 -8.47
N GLU A 265 25.99 24.07 -9.75
CA GLU A 265 25.58 22.84 -10.44
C GLU A 265 26.20 21.59 -9.78
N ARG A 266 27.47 21.64 -9.36
CA ARG A 266 28.10 20.55 -8.59
C ARG A 266 27.45 20.33 -7.24
N GLN A 267 27.02 21.38 -6.55
CA GLN A 267 26.32 21.26 -5.28
C GLN A 267 24.93 20.64 -5.46
N GLU A 268 24.17 21.12 -6.45
CA GLU A 268 22.86 20.55 -6.83
C GLU A 268 22.99 19.07 -7.20
N ASN A 269 23.98 18.71 -8.03
CA ASN A 269 24.27 17.32 -8.37
C ASN A 269 24.60 16.47 -7.13
N ARG A 270 25.36 16.99 -6.16
CA ARG A 270 25.63 16.29 -4.89
C ARG A 270 24.36 16.10 -4.06
N GLU A 271 23.47 17.08 -4.05
CA GLU A 271 22.18 16.99 -3.35
C GLU A 271 21.26 15.96 -4.03
N LEU A 272 21.19 15.93 -5.36
CA LEU A 272 20.47 14.92 -6.13
C LEU A 272 21.01 13.50 -5.85
N ILE A 273 22.33 13.34 -5.79
CA ILE A 273 22.97 12.05 -5.45
C ILE A 273 22.63 11.63 -4.01
N ARG A 274 22.65 12.56 -3.04
CA ARG A 274 22.25 12.23 -1.66
C ARG A 274 20.77 11.86 -1.57
N ASN A 275 19.91 12.57 -2.29
CA ASN A 275 18.48 12.30 -2.31
C ASN A 275 18.16 10.96 -2.98
N SER A 276 18.84 10.63 -4.09
CA SER A 276 18.72 9.31 -4.73
C SER A 276 19.25 8.21 -3.82
N GLN A 277 20.38 8.42 -3.13
CA GLN A 277 20.92 7.48 -2.16
C GLN A 277 19.97 7.24 -0.98
N LYS A 278 19.36 8.30 -0.42
CA LYS A 278 18.32 8.17 0.61
C LYS A 278 17.11 7.37 0.11
N ARG A 279 16.63 7.67 -1.10
CA ARG A 279 15.52 6.92 -1.73
C ARG A 279 15.87 5.45 -1.92
N LEU A 280 17.07 5.16 -2.42
CA LEU A 280 17.57 3.79 -2.58
C LEU A 280 17.65 3.08 -1.22
N SER A 281 18.16 3.74 -0.17
CA SER A 281 18.21 3.15 1.18
C SER A 281 16.82 2.85 1.75
N GLY A 282 15.84 3.75 1.53
CA GLY A 282 14.45 3.52 1.93
C GLY A 282 13.81 2.36 1.16
N GLN A 283 14.08 2.26 -0.14
CA GLN A 283 13.63 1.13 -0.96
C GLN A 283 14.29 -0.19 -0.53
N SER A 284 15.59 -0.19 -0.20
CA SER A 284 16.28 -1.37 0.34
C SER A 284 15.73 -1.81 1.69
N ALA A 285 15.40 -0.88 2.59
CA ALA A 285 14.79 -1.19 3.87
C ALA A 285 13.36 -1.76 3.70
N ALA A 286 12.55 -1.18 2.82
CA ALA A 286 11.22 -1.72 2.49
C ALA A 286 11.31 -3.12 1.87
N LEU A 287 12.26 -3.35 0.96
CA LEU A 287 12.48 -4.66 0.36
C LEU A 287 12.88 -5.71 1.41
N LEU A 288 13.75 -5.35 2.37
CA LEU A 288 14.08 -6.21 3.50
C LEU A 288 12.86 -6.54 4.36
N CYS A 289 11.97 -5.57 4.61
CA CYS A 289 10.72 -5.81 5.33
C CYS A 289 9.81 -6.80 4.59
N TYR A 290 9.64 -6.63 3.27
CA TYR A 290 8.89 -7.57 2.45
C TYR A 290 9.54 -8.95 2.41
N GLN A 291 10.88 -9.03 2.33
CA GLN A 291 11.60 -10.29 2.36
C GLN A 291 11.42 -11.02 3.69
N ASN A 292 11.42 -10.30 4.81
CA ASN A 292 11.13 -10.87 6.13
C ASN A 292 9.68 -11.34 6.22
N GLN A 293 8.72 -10.57 5.70
CA GLN A 293 7.31 -10.98 5.66
C GLN A 293 7.10 -12.24 4.80
N VAL A 294 7.80 -12.37 3.67
CA VAL A 294 7.78 -13.58 2.85
C VAL A 294 8.32 -14.78 3.65
N LYS A 295 9.46 -14.62 4.34
CA LYS A 295 10.01 -15.68 5.20
C LYS A 295 9.05 -16.08 6.32
N GLU A 296 8.40 -15.14 6.99
CA GLU A 296 7.40 -15.43 8.02
C GLU A 296 6.22 -16.23 7.44
N VAL A 297 5.75 -15.87 6.25
CA VAL A 297 4.66 -16.61 5.58
C VAL A 297 5.15 -17.99 5.12
N GLU A 298 6.39 -18.13 4.65
CA GLU A 298 7.01 -19.41 4.31
C GLU A 298 7.13 -20.32 5.54
N GLU A 299 7.56 -19.78 6.68
CA GLU A 299 7.62 -20.49 7.96
C GLU A 299 6.22 -20.93 8.40
N GLN A 300 5.23 -20.05 8.34
CA GLN A 300 3.83 -20.41 8.63
C GLN A 300 3.30 -21.50 7.69
N ASN A 301 3.63 -21.44 6.39
CA ASN A 301 3.26 -22.48 5.44
C ASN A 301 3.91 -23.82 5.79
N SER A 302 5.19 -23.81 6.19
CA SER A 302 5.89 -25.02 6.65
C SER A 302 5.26 -25.61 7.92
N GLN A 303 4.87 -24.77 8.88
CA GLN A 303 4.19 -25.18 10.10
C GLN A 303 2.82 -25.79 9.81
N LEU A 304 2.03 -25.14 8.94
CA LEU A 304 0.73 -25.68 8.51
C LEU A 304 0.89 -27.00 7.75
N GLN A 305 1.92 -27.14 6.92
CA GLN A 305 2.22 -28.41 6.26
C GLN A 305 2.56 -29.52 7.24
N LEU A 306 3.30 -29.22 8.31
CA LEU A 306 3.60 -30.19 9.38
C LEU A 306 2.32 -30.58 10.13
N GLN A 307 1.48 -29.63 10.52
CA GLN A 307 0.19 -29.91 11.17
C GLN A 307 -0.71 -30.80 10.29
N VAL A 308 -0.73 -30.57 8.98
CA VAL A 308 -1.46 -31.44 8.04
C VAL A 308 -0.87 -32.85 7.99
N LYS A 309 0.46 -33.00 8.07
CA LYS A 309 1.11 -34.33 8.11
C LYS A 309 0.78 -35.06 9.42
N GLU A 310 0.89 -34.38 10.55
CA GLU A 310 0.55 -34.92 11.88
C GLU A 310 -0.90 -35.38 11.93
N LEU A 311 -1.84 -34.54 11.50
CA LEU A 311 -3.26 -34.93 11.41
C LEU A 311 -3.47 -36.13 10.50
N ASN A 312 -2.81 -36.19 9.33
CA ASN A 312 -2.90 -37.34 8.43
C ASN A 312 -2.33 -38.62 9.05
N GLU A 313 -1.25 -38.52 9.82
CA GLU A 313 -0.65 -39.63 10.57
C GLU A 313 -1.59 -40.10 11.68
N GLU A 314 -2.23 -39.17 12.41
CA GLU A 314 -3.28 -39.50 13.38
C GLU A 314 -4.47 -40.22 12.73
N TYR A 315 -4.96 -39.73 11.58
CA TYR A 315 -6.04 -40.40 10.85
C TYR A 315 -5.62 -41.81 10.41
N ARG A 316 -4.39 -41.98 9.93
CA ARG A 316 -3.86 -43.31 9.57
C ARG A 316 -3.74 -44.22 10.78
N ALA A 317 -3.23 -43.72 11.91
CA ALA A 317 -3.09 -44.48 13.15
C ALA A 317 -4.47 -44.94 13.66
N ARG A 318 -5.47 -44.05 13.69
CA ARG A 318 -6.85 -44.41 14.08
C ARG A 318 -7.44 -45.47 13.16
N LEU A 319 -7.28 -45.33 11.83
CA LEU A 319 -7.74 -46.34 10.87
C LEU A 319 -7.06 -47.70 11.08
N VAL A 320 -5.77 -47.72 11.41
CA VAL A 320 -5.04 -48.95 11.71
C VAL A 320 -5.56 -49.59 13.00
N CYS A 321 -5.80 -48.81 14.06
CA CYS A 321 -6.43 -49.31 15.29
C CYS A 321 -7.82 -49.89 15.01
N TYR A 322 -8.64 -49.19 14.22
CA TYR A 322 -9.96 -49.68 13.82
C TYR A 322 -9.90 -51.01 13.05
N ILE A 323 -8.93 -51.17 12.15
CA ILE A 323 -8.70 -52.44 11.44
C ILE A 323 -8.22 -53.52 12.41
N GLN A 324 -7.30 -53.19 13.33
CA GLN A 324 -6.78 -54.11 14.34
C GLN A 324 -7.88 -54.61 15.28
N ASP A 325 -8.75 -53.72 15.77
CA ASP A 325 -9.89 -54.06 16.61
C ASP A 325 -10.89 -54.97 15.88
N LEU A 326 -11.11 -54.73 14.58
CA LEU A 326 -11.93 -55.60 13.73
C LEU A 326 -11.26 -56.97 13.54
N THR A 327 -9.94 -57.04 13.33
CA THR A 327 -9.22 -58.32 13.18
C THR A 327 -9.17 -59.13 14.47
N LEU A 328 -8.87 -58.50 15.61
CA LEU A 328 -8.85 -59.16 16.93
C LEU A 328 -10.23 -59.71 17.29
N TYR A 329 -11.30 -59.03 16.87
CA TYR A 329 -12.66 -59.53 17.03
C TYR A 329 -12.97 -60.72 16.10
N VAL A 330 -12.53 -60.69 14.84
CA VAL A 330 -12.74 -61.78 13.87
C VAL A 330 -11.93 -63.03 14.25
N ASP A 331 -10.72 -62.87 14.74
CA ASP A 331 -9.87 -63.97 15.21
C ASP A 331 -10.41 -64.59 16.52
N GLY A 332 -11.02 -63.79 17.39
CA GLY A 332 -11.67 -64.25 18.63
C GLY A 332 -13.00 -65.00 18.45
N LEU A 333 -13.55 -65.06 17.23
CA LEU A 333 -14.78 -65.80 16.88
C LEU A 333 -14.54 -67.31 16.66
N GLY A 334 -13.29 -67.78 16.73
CA GLY A 334 -12.89 -69.17 16.44
C GLY A 334 -13.44 -70.25 17.38
N GLU A 335 -13.98 -69.91 18.55
CA GLU A 335 -14.51 -70.89 19.51
C GLU A 335 -15.82 -70.42 20.17
N GLY A 336 -16.96 -70.94 19.70
CA GLY A 336 -18.17 -71.23 20.48
C GLY A 336 -18.92 -70.13 21.27
N LYS A 337 -20.14 -69.81 20.77
CA LYS A 337 -21.34 -69.24 21.44
C LYS A 337 -21.50 -67.69 21.53
N SER A 338 -22.66 -67.23 21.04
CA SER A 338 -23.30 -65.88 21.11
C SER A 338 -23.26 -65.20 22.50
N PRO A 339 -23.22 -63.84 22.65
CA PRO A 339 -23.74 -62.78 21.78
C PRO A 339 -22.63 -61.84 21.27
N ALA A 340 -21.91 -62.30 20.24
CA ALA A 340 -20.77 -61.56 19.70
C ALA A 340 -21.19 -60.28 18.96
N GLY A 341 -22.35 -60.28 18.29
CA GLY A 341 -22.80 -59.17 17.44
C GLY A 341 -23.03 -57.84 18.19
N THR A 342 -23.36 -57.88 19.48
CA THR A 342 -23.57 -56.66 20.28
C THR A 342 -22.25 -55.93 20.56
N LYS A 343 -21.15 -56.67 20.75
CA LYS A 343 -19.80 -56.09 20.98
C LYS A 343 -19.22 -55.48 19.70
N MET A 344 -19.41 -56.13 18.55
CA MET A 344 -19.07 -55.56 17.24
C MET A 344 -19.86 -54.28 16.98
N ARG A 345 -21.18 -54.33 17.25
CA ARG A 345 -22.04 -53.16 17.09
C ARG A 345 -21.55 -52.00 17.95
N THR A 346 -21.21 -52.21 19.22
CA THR A 346 -20.65 -51.16 20.08
C THR A 346 -19.29 -50.63 19.61
N SER A 347 -18.40 -51.47 19.07
CA SER A 347 -17.12 -51.00 18.52
C SER A 347 -17.32 -50.12 17.28
N VAL A 348 -18.18 -50.55 16.35
CA VAL A 348 -18.56 -49.75 15.17
C VAL A 348 -19.29 -48.46 15.57
N GLU A 349 -20.16 -48.51 16.57
CA GLU A 349 -20.84 -47.33 17.12
C GLU A 349 -19.83 -46.32 17.68
N ASN A 350 -18.81 -46.79 18.42
CA ASN A 350 -17.73 -45.96 18.94
C ASN A 350 -16.87 -45.36 17.82
N MET A 351 -16.49 -46.15 16.80
CA MET A 351 -15.76 -45.64 15.63
C MET A 351 -16.54 -44.54 14.89
N LEU A 352 -17.84 -44.76 14.68
CA LEU A 352 -18.72 -43.77 14.05
C LEU A 352 -18.89 -42.52 14.92
N GLN A 353 -18.96 -42.68 16.24
CA GLN A 353 -19.05 -41.57 17.18
C GLN A 353 -17.76 -40.74 17.19
N ASP A 354 -16.60 -41.38 17.15
CA ASP A 354 -15.30 -40.71 17.07
C ASP A 354 -15.17 -39.93 15.77
N VAL A 355 -15.53 -40.53 14.62
CA VAL A 355 -15.55 -39.83 13.33
C VAL A 355 -16.52 -38.64 13.35
N ARG A 356 -17.72 -38.79 13.91
CA ARG A 356 -18.66 -37.68 14.06
C ARG A 356 -18.10 -36.55 14.93
N SER A 357 -17.40 -36.89 16.01
CA SER A 357 -16.80 -35.90 16.91
C SER A 357 -15.66 -35.11 16.24
N THR A 358 -14.81 -35.76 15.44
CA THR A 358 -13.71 -35.09 14.73
C THR A 358 -14.22 -34.16 13.64
N TYR A 359 -15.27 -34.57 12.90
CA TYR A 359 -15.92 -33.69 11.94
C TYR A 359 -16.59 -32.49 12.62
N ARG A 360 -17.24 -32.66 13.78
CA ARG A 360 -17.79 -31.54 14.56
C ARG A 360 -16.73 -30.54 15.00
N VAL A 361 -15.62 -31.02 15.57
CA VAL A 361 -14.50 -30.14 15.97
C VAL A 361 -13.92 -29.40 14.77
N ARG A 362 -13.76 -30.08 13.62
CA ARG A 362 -13.29 -29.44 12.38
C ARG A 362 -14.27 -28.39 11.85
N GLU A 363 -15.57 -28.67 11.92
CA GLU A 363 -16.63 -27.72 11.54
C GLU A 363 -16.62 -26.49 12.45
N GLU A 364 -16.45 -26.67 13.76
CA GLU A 364 -16.29 -25.58 14.73
C GLU A 364 -15.03 -24.74 14.44
N GLN A 365 -13.91 -25.38 14.11
CA GLN A 365 -12.69 -24.68 13.70
C GLN A 365 -12.91 -23.87 12.42
N LEU A 366 -13.49 -24.46 11.37
CA LEU A 366 -13.77 -23.76 10.11
C LEU A 366 -14.74 -22.59 10.29
N THR A 367 -15.79 -22.78 11.09
CA THR A 367 -16.75 -21.70 11.39
C THR A 367 -16.11 -20.59 12.22
N SER A 368 -15.23 -20.92 13.17
CA SER A 368 -14.45 -19.91 13.93
C SER A 368 -13.49 -19.13 13.04
N ALA A 369 -12.78 -19.81 12.13
CA ALA A 369 -11.87 -19.20 11.16
C ALA A 369 -12.64 -18.27 10.21
N ALA A 370 -13.76 -18.72 9.64
CA ALA A 370 -14.63 -17.91 8.80
C ALA A 370 -15.14 -16.65 9.53
N ARG A 371 -15.55 -16.77 10.80
CA ARG A 371 -15.93 -15.62 11.64
C ARG A 371 -14.75 -14.66 11.85
N SER A 372 -13.54 -15.18 12.05
CA SER A 372 -12.33 -14.35 12.22
C SER A 372 -11.97 -13.59 10.93
N TYR A 373 -12.07 -14.24 9.76
CA TYR A 373 -11.84 -13.60 8.47
C TYR A 373 -12.89 -12.53 8.18
N LYS A 374 -14.17 -12.81 8.47
CA LYS A 374 -15.23 -11.81 8.38
C LYS A 374 -14.94 -10.58 9.25
N LYS A 375 -14.50 -10.78 10.51
CA LYS A 375 -14.10 -9.66 11.39
C LYS A 375 -12.92 -8.87 10.86
N ARG A 376 -11.88 -9.55 10.34
CA ARG A 376 -10.70 -8.90 9.72
C ARG A 376 -11.10 -8.10 8.48
N LEU A 377 -11.94 -8.67 7.62
CA LEU A 377 -12.45 -8.01 6.43
C LEU A 377 -13.28 -6.77 6.79
N GLN A 378 -14.16 -6.87 7.79
CA GLN A 378 -14.91 -5.72 8.32
C GLN A 378 -13.99 -4.62 8.86
N LYS A 379 -12.90 -4.98 9.56
CA LYS A 379 -11.91 -4.01 10.02
C LYS A 379 -11.24 -3.29 8.85
N ILE A 380 -10.82 -4.04 7.83
CA ILE A 380 -10.19 -3.48 6.62
C ILE A 380 -11.17 -2.57 5.87
N ALA A 381 -12.43 -2.99 5.72
CA ALA A 381 -13.47 -2.20 5.09
C ALA A 381 -13.71 -0.87 5.83
N ARG A 382 -13.77 -0.89 7.17
CA ARG A 382 -13.89 0.34 8.00
C ARG A 382 -12.69 1.26 7.84
N THR A 383 -11.48 0.72 7.83
CA THR A 383 -10.27 1.53 7.61
C THR A 383 -10.23 2.11 6.20
N HIS A 384 -10.67 1.35 5.21
CA HIS A 384 -10.78 1.82 3.82
C HIS A 384 -11.79 2.95 3.70
N GLN A 385 -12.99 2.80 4.26
CA GLN A 385 -14.01 3.85 4.30
C GLN A 385 -13.51 5.12 5.02
N ALA A 386 -12.79 4.98 6.13
CA ALA A 386 -12.21 6.13 6.82
C ALA A 386 -11.14 6.84 5.96
N LEU A 387 -10.29 6.08 5.27
CA LEU A 387 -9.28 6.62 4.37
C LEU A 387 -9.93 7.35 3.18
N LEU A 388 -10.99 6.77 2.61
CA LEU A 388 -11.78 7.36 1.54
C LEU A 388 -12.42 8.70 1.97
N ILE A 389 -12.97 8.79 3.17
CA ILE A 389 -13.47 10.06 3.75
C ILE A 389 -12.35 11.10 3.88
N MET A 390 -11.18 10.71 4.39
CA MET A 390 -10.04 11.62 4.52
C MET A 390 -9.55 12.11 3.14
N TYR A 391 -9.51 11.20 2.16
CA TYR A 391 -9.17 11.51 0.78
C TYR A 391 -10.16 12.50 0.15
N ARG A 392 -11.48 12.31 0.37
CA ARG A 392 -12.52 13.29 -0.05
C ARG A 392 -12.22 14.68 0.50
N VAL A 393 -12.03 14.79 1.81
CA VAL A 393 -11.81 16.06 2.50
C VAL A 393 -10.53 16.74 1.98
N GLN A 394 -9.46 15.98 1.80
CA GLN A 394 -8.20 16.50 1.25
C GLN A 394 -8.38 17.00 -0.18
N ARG A 395 -9.09 16.24 -1.02
CA ARG A 395 -9.36 16.60 -2.41
C ARG A 395 -10.23 17.86 -2.52
N GLU A 396 -11.27 17.98 -1.69
CA GLU A 396 -12.08 19.19 -1.59
C GLU A 396 -11.26 20.41 -1.14
N GLN A 397 -10.34 20.24 -0.20
CA GLN A 397 -9.44 21.33 0.25
C GLN A 397 -8.50 21.80 -0.86
N ILE A 398 -7.99 20.89 -1.69
CA ILE A 398 -7.14 21.22 -2.85
C ILE A 398 -7.97 21.95 -3.92
N LEU A 399 -9.18 21.44 -4.21
CA LEU A 399 -10.10 22.08 -5.17
C LEU A 399 -10.56 23.48 -4.70
N ALA A 400 -10.71 23.70 -3.39
CA ALA A 400 -11.04 25.00 -2.81
C ALA A 400 -9.87 26.01 -2.86
N ARG A 401 -8.63 25.56 -3.15
CA ARG A 401 -7.42 26.40 -3.28
C ARG A 401 -6.76 26.21 -4.65
N PRO A 402 -7.33 26.78 -5.73
CA PRO A 402 -6.84 26.57 -7.10
C PRO A 402 -5.43 27.11 -7.36
N ASP A 403 -4.93 28.05 -6.54
CA ASP A 403 -3.62 28.69 -6.72
C ASP A 403 -2.42 27.77 -6.41
N THR A 404 -2.65 26.59 -5.82
CA THR A 404 -1.57 25.72 -5.33
C THR A 404 -0.91 24.87 -6.42
N GLY A 405 -1.45 24.83 -7.65
CA GLY A 405 -0.90 24.03 -8.76
C GLY A 405 -0.84 22.52 -8.51
N LEU A 406 -1.50 22.04 -7.45
CA LEU A 406 -1.54 20.64 -7.05
C LEU A 406 -2.69 19.93 -7.75
N ASP A 407 -2.41 18.78 -8.36
CA ASP A 407 -3.43 17.93 -8.96
C ASP A 407 -4.28 17.26 -7.85
N PRO A 408 -5.61 17.49 -7.83
CA PRO A 408 -6.52 16.85 -6.88
C PRO A 408 -6.63 15.32 -7.05
N GLY A 409 -6.13 14.77 -8.15
CA GLY A 409 -6.10 13.33 -8.40
C GLY A 409 -7.48 12.72 -8.73
N PRO A 410 -7.51 11.39 -8.95
CA PRO A 410 -8.67 10.70 -9.48
C PRO A 410 -9.89 10.74 -8.54
N PRO A 411 -11.12 10.70 -9.06
CA PRO A 411 -12.31 10.62 -8.23
C PRO A 411 -12.29 9.39 -7.31
N GLU A 412 -12.77 9.56 -6.09
CA GLU A 412 -12.84 8.51 -5.07
C GLU A 412 -13.69 7.30 -5.49
N ALA A 413 -14.57 7.46 -6.49
CA ALA A 413 -15.30 6.35 -7.13
C ALA A 413 -14.35 5.26 -7.69
N GLU A 414 -13.13 5.63 -8.10
CA GLU A 414 -12.12 4.68 -8.59
C GLU A 414 -11.50 3.81 -7.49
N PHE A 415 -11.64 4.23 -6.22
CA PHE A 415 -11.09 3.52 -5.07
C PHE A 415 -12.14 2.81 -4.23
N SER A 416 -13.43 2.93 -4.56
CA SER A 416 -14.49 2.25 -3.82
C SER A 416 -14.37 0.74 -4.03
N LEU A 417 -14.03 0.01 -2.97
CA LEU A 417 -14.12 -1.45 -2.98
C LEU A 417 -15.60 -1.83 -3.17
N GLU A 418 -15.96 -2.36 -4.34
CA GLU A 418 -17.22 -3.07 -4.54
C GLU A 418 -17.26 -4.25 -3.55
N GLN A 419 -17.97 -4.05 -2.43
CA GLN A 419 -18.34 -5.12 -1.50
C GLN A 419 -19.85 -5.33 -1.60
N SER A 420 -20.32 -5.81 -2.74
CA SER A 420 -21.74 -6.15 -2.99
C SER A 420 -22.28 -7.25 -2.08
N GLU A 421 -21.43 -8.01 -1.38
CA GLU A 421 -21.87 -9.14 -0.55
C GLU A 421 -21.97 -8.81 0.95
N LEU A 422 -21.58 -7.58 1.38
CA LEU A 422 -21.51 -7.20 2.79
C LEU A 422 -22.16 -5.87 3.14
N ARG A 423 -22.57 -5.05 2.17
CA ARG A 423 -23.41 -3.88 2.44
C ARG A 423 -24.85 -4.35 2.63
N GLY A 424 -25.48 -3.89 3.70
CA GLY A 424 -26.94 -4.00 3.80
C GLY A 424 -27.59 -3.16 2.69
N ASP A 425 -28.80 -3.54 2.29
CA ASP A 425 -29.61 -2.86 1.26
C ASP A 425 -29.70 -1.34 1.50
N THR A 426 -29.60 -0.90 2.75
CA THR A 426 -29.59 0.50 3.14
C THR A 426 -28.40 1.30 2.60
N GLU A 427 -27.22 0.68 2.43
CA GLU A 427 -26.03 1.40 1.95
C GLU A 427 -25.93 1.40 0.41
N THR A 428 -26.47 0.38 -0.26
CA THR A 428 -26.63 0.36 -1.73
C THR A 428 -27.71 1.35 -2.16
N GLU A 429 -28.83 1.42 -1.43
CA GLU A 429 -29.87 2.44 -1.60
C GLU A 429 -29.32 3.84 -1.35
N LEU A 430 -28.50 4.04 -0.32
CA LEU A 430 -27.79 5.32 -0.09
C LEU A 430 -26.85 5.70 -1.22
N GLN A 431 -26.26 4.73 -1.92
CA GLN A 431 -25.39 4.99 -3.06
C GLN A 431 -26.20 5.36 -4.32
N HIS A 432 -27.34 4.69 -4.55
CA HIS A 432 -28.27 5.05 -5.61
C HIS A 432 -28.85 6.46 -5.40
N LEU A 433 -29.27 6.78 -4.17
CA LEU A 433 -29.79 8.10 -3.81
C LEU A 433 -28.73 9.21 -3.96
N ARG A 434 -27.45 8.89 -3.73
CA ARG A 434 -26.35 9.84 -3.96
C ARG A 434 -26.10 10.09 -5.45
N GLN A 435 -26.19 9.05 -6.28
CA GLN A 435 -26.07 9.16 -7.73
C GLN A 435 -27.24 9.95 -8.32
N ASP A 436 -28.47 9.66 -7.88
CA ASP A 436 -29.66 10.41 -8.28
C ASP A 436 -29.59 11.87 -7.82
N LYS A 437 -29.10 12.13 -6.60
CA LYS A 437 -28.87 13.50 -6.12
C LYS A 437 -27.89 14.25 -7.03
N ALA A 438 -26.76 13.66 -7.39
CA ALA A 438 -25.78 14.30 -8.27
C ALA A 438 -26.36 14.57 -9.67
N ARG A 439 -27.17 13.65 -10.21
CA ARG A 439 -27.87 13.83 -11.48
C ARG A 439 -28.87 14.99 -11.41
N LEU A 440 -29.71 15.02 -10.38
CA LEU A 440 -30.70 16.09 -10.17
C LEU A 440 -30.05 17.44 -9.89
N GLU A 441 -28.91 17.48 -9.20
CA GLU A 441 -28.14 18.71 -9.00
C GLU A 441 -27.58 19.25 -10.33
N MET A 442 -27.08 18.40 -11.23
CA MET A 442 -26.68 18.82 -12.58
C MET A 442 -27.88 19.30 -13.41
N GLU A 443 -29.00 18.59 -13.40
CA GLU A 443 -30.22 18.99 -14.12
C GLU A 443 -30.75 20.34 -13.60
N LEU A 444 -30.76 20.53 -12.29
CA LEU A 444 -31.22 21.77 -11.66
C LEU A 444 -30.25 22.94 -11.93
N GLN A 445 -28.95 22.67 -11.99
CA GLN A 445 -27.95 23.64 -12.39
C GLN A 445 -28.10 24.03 -13.87
N ALA A 446 -28.31 23.06 -14.77
CA ALA A 446 -28.58 23.29 -16.18
C ALA A 446 -29.88 24.09 -16.39
N SER A 447 -30.97 23.72 -15.71
CA SER A 447 -32.23 24.48 -15.75
C SER A 447 -32.10 25.87 -15.13
N ARG A 448 -31.26 26.06 -14.11
CA ARG A 448 -30.96 27.39 -13.55
C ARG A 448 -30.19 28.25 -14.54
N GLU A 449 -29.24 27.67 -15.27
CA GLU A 449 -28.47 28.35 -16.33
C GLU A 449 -29.39 28.72 -17.51
N GLU A 450 -30.31 27.84 -17.90
CA GLU A 450 -31.36 28.13 -18.90
C GLU A 450 -32.31 29.25 -18.43
N MET A 451 -32.74 29.23 -17.16
CA MET A 451 -33.58 30.30 -16.58
C MET A 451 -32.83 31.61 -16.35
N ALA A 452 -31.51 31.58 -16.20
CA ALA A 452 -30.65 32.77 -16.20
C ALA A 452 -30.51 33.37 -17.61
N ALA A 453 -30.51 32.52 -18.64
CA ALA A 453 -30.49 32.97 -20.05
C ALA A 453 -31.83 33.57 -20.52
N LEU A 454 -32.94 33.23 -19.89
CA LEU A 454 -34.30 33.62 -20.33
C LEU A 454 -34.95 34.79 -19.57
N LYS A 455 -34.25 35.47 -18.64
CA LYS A 455 -34.83 36.62 -17.92
C LYS A 455 -34.84 37.92 -18.73
N VAL A 456 -35.96 38.19 -19.41
CA VAL A 456 -36.48 39.54 -19.74
C VAL A 456 -37.93 39.65 -19.22
N PRO A 457 -38.40 40.85 -18.82
CA PRO A 457 -39.53 40.98 -17.90
C PRO A 457 -40.89 41.14 -18.59
N PHE A 458 -41.94 40.66 -17.90
CA PHE A 458 -43.19 41.38 -17.55
C PHE A 458 -44.52 40.64 -17.84
N GLU A 459 -45.24 40.39 -16.73
CA GLU A 459 -46.70 40.39 -16.43
C GLU A 459 -47.80 39.57 -17.17
N ASN A 460 -48.58 38.87 -16.33
CA ASN A 460 -50.06 38.82 -16.14
C ASN A 460 -50.95 38.72 -17.40
N THR A 461 -51.97 37.86 -17.55
CA THR A 461 -52.98 37.29 -16.62
C THR A 461 -53.78 36.18 -17.38
N PRO A 462 -54.84 35.52 -16.84
CA PRO A 462 -55.06 34.07 -16.99
C PRO A 462 -56.21 33.71 -17.95
N SER A 463 -56.31 32.43 -18.35
CA SER A 463 -57.60 31.90 -18.82
C SER A 463 -57.74 30.40 -18.58
N SER A 464 -58.74 30.11 -17.76
CA SER A 464 -59.34 28.84 -17.41
C SER A 464 -59.79 28.04 -18.66
N GLN A 465 -59.01 27.05 -19.10
CA GLN A 465 -59.51 25.99 -20.01
C GLN A 465 -58.63 24.71 -20.03
N GLY A 466 -57.74 24.50 -19.06
CA GLY A 466 -56.72 23.44 -19.12
C GLY A 466 -57.10 22.08 -18.52
N THR A 467 -58.12 22.01 -17.66
CA THR A 467 -58.23 20.87 -16.73
C THR A 467 -58.74 19.57 -17.36
N VAL A 468 -59.39 19.59 -18.53
CA VAL A 468 -59.91 18.36 -19.18
C VAL A 468 -58.92 17.76 -20.19
N ARG A 469 -58.08 18.59 -20.85
CA ARG A 469 -57.11 18.11 -21.86
C ARG A 469 -55.82 17.56 -21.24
N VAL A 470 -55.45 18.04 -20.05
CA VAL A 470 -54.26 17.57 -19.32
C VAL A 470 -54.45 16.14 -18.82
N GLN A 471 -55.67 15.71 -18.50
CA GLN A 471 -55.92 14.40 -17.91
C GLN A 471 -55.85 13.25 -18.95
N GLN A 472 -56.32 13.48 -20.19
CA GLN A 472 -56.17 12.51 -21.30
C GLN A 472 -54.73 12.43 -21.81
N MET A 473 -54.04 13.56 -21.95
CA MET A 473 -52.62 13.60 -22.29
C MET A 473 -51.75 12.92 -21.21
N CYS A 474 -52.15 13.00 -19.94
CA CYS A 474 -51.46 12.35 -18.83
C CYS A 474 -51.65 10.83 -18.85
N GLU A 475 -52.82 10.32 -19.22
CA GLU A 475 -53.04 8.87 -19.34
C GLU A 475 -52.33 8.26 -20.56
N GLU A 476 -52.37 8.91 -21.73
CA GLU A 476 -51.62 8.47 -22.91
C GLU A 476 -50.10 8.55 -22.68
N SER A 477 -49.62 9.64 -22.07
CA SER A 477 -48.21 9.77 -21.66
C SER A 477 -47.80 8.73 -20.61
N TRP A 478 -48.72 8.31 -19.74
CA TRP A 478 -48.47 7.26 -18.75
C TRP A 478 -48.48 5.87 -19.36
N LEU A 479 -49.32 5.62 -20.36
CA LEU A 479 -49.27 4.41 -21.18
C LEU A 479 -47.95 4.34 -21.96
N ASP A 480 -47.51 5.43 -22.58
CA ASP A 480 -46.24 5.51 -23.30
C ASP A 480 -45.03 5.33 -22.36
N MET A 481 -45.05 5.92 -21.16
CA MET A 481 -44.01 5.64 -20.17
C MET A 481 -44.00 4.17 -19.75
N ARG A 482 -45.16 3.53 -19.60
CA ARG A 482 -45.25 2.10 -19.26
C ARG A 482 -44.77 1.19 -20.38
N THR A 483 -45.04 1.54 -21.65
CA THR A 483 -44.52 0.78 -22.80
C THR A 483 -43.01 0.98 -22.94
N GLN A 484 -42.50 2.20 -22.80
CA GLN A 484 -41.06 2.48 -22.79
C GLN A 484 -40.35 1.76 -21.65
N LEU A 485 -40.89 1.77 -20.43
CA LEU A 485 -40.32 1.04 -19.30
C LEU A 485 -40.31 -0.47 -19.55
N ARG A 486 -41.35 -1.00 -20.19
CA ARG A 486 -41.40 -2.42 -20.57
C ARG A 486 -40.36 -2.74 -21.64
N GLU A 487 -40.24 -1.92 -22.67
CA GLU A 487 -39.25 -2.11 -23.74
C GLU A 487 -37.81 -1.97 -23.23
N LEU A 488 -37.55 -1.05 -22.30
CA LEU A 488 -36.27 -0.94 -21.59
C LEU A 488 -35.99 -2.18 -20.73
N THR A 489 -37.01 -2.70 -20.03
CA THR A 489 -36.87 -3.92 -19.23
C THR A 489 -36.59 -5.12 -20.13
N ASP A 490 -37.33 -5.27 -21.23
CA ASP A 490 -37.19 -6.40 -22.16
C ASP A 490 -35.84 -6.34 -22.91
N SER A 491 -35.38 -5.16 -23.31
CA SER A 491 -34.07 -4.98 -23.96
C SER A 491 -32.91 -5.22 -23.01
N THR A 492 -32.96 -4.71 -21.78
CA THR A 492 -31.93 -4.97 -20.76
C THR A 492 -31.87 -6.44 -20.35
N LEU A 493 -33.02 -7.11 -20.24
CA LEU A 493 -33.07 -8.56 -20.01
C LEU A 493 -32.46 -9.33 -21.17
N LEU A 494 -32.81 -8.99 -22.41
CA LEU A 494 -32.30 -9.66 -23.60
C LEU A 494 -30.78 -9.49 -23.75
N ASP A 495 -30.23 -8.31 -23.45
CA ASP A 495 -28.79 -8.09 -23.47
C ASP A 495 -28.08 -8.85 -22.34
N SER A 496 -28.68 -8.90 -21.14
CA SER A 496 -28.17 -9.72 -20.03
C SER A 496 -28.19 -11.23 -20.38
N GLU A 497 -29.21 -11.71 -21.08
CA GLU A 497 -29.30 -13.10 -21.53
C GLU A 497 -28.26 -13.42 -22.61
N LYS A 498 -28.00 -12.50 -23.54
CA LYS A 498 -26.92 -12.63 -24.53
C LYS A 498 -25.56 -12.68 -23.86
N GLU A 499 -25.30 -11.79 -22.91
CA GLU A 499 -24.05 -11.79 -22.14
C GLU A 499 -23.88 -13.08 -21.35
N ARG A 500 -24.95 -13.55 -20.71
CA ARG A 500 -24.94 -14.84 -20.00
C ARG A 500 -24.63 -15.99 -20.95
N ALA A 501 -25.23 -16.03 -22.14
CA ALA A 501 -24.95 -17.05 -23.14
C ALA A 501 -23.51 -16.96 -23.68
N ALA A 502 -22.99 -15.75 -23.90
CA ALA A 502 -21.61 -15.54 -24.33
C ALA A 502 -20.60 -15.95 -23.24
N LEU A 503 -20.88 -15.65 -21.98
CA LEU A 503 -20.05 -16.08 -20.85
C LEU A 503 -20.09 -17.59 -20.67
N LEU A 504 -21.26 -18.23 -20.79
CA LEU A 504 -21.39 -19.68 -20.73
C LEU A 504 -20.61 -20.38 -21.85
N SER A 505 -20.67 -19.87 -23.08
CA SER A 505 -19.90 -20.44 -24.19
C SER A 505 -18.39 -20.25 -24.00
N ARG A 506 -17.95 -19.09 -23.53
CA ARG A 506 -16.53 -18.84 -23.19
C ARG A 506 -16.05 -19.72 -22.03
N ALA A 507 -16.88 -19.92 -21.00
CA ALA A 507 -16.57 -20.81 -19.89
C ALA A 507 -16.43 -22.26 -20.35
N ALA A 508 -17.34 -22.75 -21.18
CA ALA A 508 -17.26 -24.10 -21.74
C ALA A 508 -15.98 -24.32 -22.58
N VAL A 509 -15.57 -23.33 -23.38
CA VAL A 509 -14.31 -23.37 -24.14
C VAL A 509 -13.10 -23.40 -23.20
N ALA A 510 -13.11 -22.60 -22.13
CA ALA A 510 -12.03 -22.59 -21.15
C ALA A 510 -11.94 -23.93 -20.38
N GLU A 511 -13.08 -24.51 -20.00
CA GLU A 511 -13.14 -25.85 -19.39
C GLU A 511 -12.55 -26.93 -20.33
N ALA A 512 -12.90 -26.88 -21.62
CA ALA A 512 -12.32 -27.79 -22.62
C ALA A 512 -10.80 -27.63 -22.71
N GLN A 513 -10.27 -26.40 -22.77
CA GLN A 513 -8.83 -26.14 -22.79
C GLN A 513 -8.12 -26.66 -21.53
N VAL A 514 -8.72 -26.49 -20.36
CA VAL A 514 -8.16 -27.03 -19.10
C VAL A 514 -8.13 -28.56 -19.15
N SER A 515 -9.18 -29.20 -19.67
CA SER A 515 -9.20 -30.66 -19.81
C SER A 515 -8.12 -31.17 -20.78
N GLU A 516 -7.91 -30.49 -21.92
CA GLU A 516 -6.83 -30.81 -22.87
C GLU A 516 -5.44 -30.67 -22.24
N LEU A 517 -5.21 -29.60 -21.47
CA LEU A 517 -3.95 -29.40 -20.75
C LEU A 517 -3.75 -30.47 -19.67
N GLN A 518 -4.81 -30.84 -18.97
CA GLN A 518 -4.76 -31.89 -17.95
C GLN A 518 -4.44 -33.24 -18.56
N ASP A 519 -5.05 -33.58 -19.70
CA ASP A 519 -4.73 -34.79 -20.47
C ASP A 519 -3.30 -34.78 -21.01
N TYR A 520 -2.82 -33.63 -21.49
CA TYR A 520 -1.43 -33.46 -21.90
C TYR A 520 -0.47 -33.75 -20.74
N VAL A 521 -0.69 -33.13 -19.58
CA VAL A 521 0.13 -33.35 -18.38
C VAL A 521 0.07 -34.81 -17.95
N ASN A 522 -1.12 -35.42 -17.91
CA ASN A 522 -1.28 -36.83 -17.52
C ASN A 522 -0.53 -37.78 -18.48
N ASN A 523 -0.61 -37.53 -19.79
CA ASN A 523 0.11 -38.30 -20.80
C ASN A 523 1.63 -38.14 -20.71
N HIS A 524 2.11 -36.92 -20.43
CA HIS A 524 3.53 -36.68 -20.27
C HIS A 524 4.06 -37.24 -18.94
N LEU A 525 3.31 -37.12 -17.85
CA LEU A 525 3.66 -37.72 -16.57
C LEU A 525 3.70 -39.24 -16.65
N SER A 526 2.77 -39.88 -17.36
CA SER A 526 2.78 -41.33 -17.54
C SER A 526 4.00 -41.78 -18.37
N ARG A 527 4.33 -41.06 -19.44
CA ARG A 527 5.58 -41.29 -20.22
C ARG A 527 6.83 -41.11 -19.37
N TYR A 528 6.92 -40.04 -18.58
CA TYR A 528 8.08 -39.80 -17.72
C TYR A 528 8.20 -40.87 -16.64
N LYS A 529 7.09 -41.34 -16.05
CA LYS A 529 7.11 -42.44 -15.10
C LYS A 529 7.64 -43.73 -15.74
N GLN A 530 7.17 -44.07 -16.94
CA GLN A 530 7.66 -45.22 -17.70
C GLN A 530 9.15 -45.10 -18.04
N GLU A 531 9.62 -43.91 -18.42
CA GLU A 531 11.04 -43.67 -18.71
C GLU A 531 11.89 -43.75 -17.44
N ILE A 532 11.43 -43.21 -16.31
CA ILE A 532 12.09 -43.35 -15.02
C ILE A 532 12.18 -44.82 -14.61
N GLU A 533 11.12 -45.61 -14.81
CA GLU A 533 11.13 -47.06 -14.55
C GLU A 533 12.04 -47.82 -15.50
N HIS A 534 12.09 -47.43 -16.78
CA HIS A 534 13.01 -47.97 -17.77
C HIS A 534 14.47 -47.68 -17.41
N LEU A 535 14.79 -46.43 -17.07
CA LEU A 535 16.10 -46.00 -16.60
C LEU A 535 16.49 -46.70 -15.29
N ARG A 536 15.58 -46.84 -14.33
CA ARG A 536 15.82 -47.59 -13.08
C ARG A 536 16.11 -49.07 -13.34
N ARG A 537 15.46 -49.69 -14.32
CA ARG A 537 15.75 -51.08 -14.75
C ARG A 537 17.13 -51.19 -15.40
N LEU A 538 17.50 -50.24 -16.26
CA LEU A 538 18.84 -50.15 -16.86
C LEU A 538 19.94 -49.96 -15.79
N HIS A 539 19.70 -49.16 -14.76
CA HIS A 539 20.64 -48.94 -13.66
C HIS A 539 20.77 -50.16 -12.74
N ARG A 540 19.71 -50.96 -12.57
CA ARG A 540 19.75 -52.18 -11.74
C ARG A 540 20.57 -53.31 -12.39
N GLY A 541 20.92 -53.19 -13.68
CA GLY A 541 21.70 -54.19 -14.43
C GLY A 541 23.19 -53.90 -14.61
N LYS A 542 23.73 -52.76 -14.15
CA LYS A 542 25.17 -52.43 -14.27
C LYS A 542 25.76 -52.03 -12.92
N VAL A 543 26.73 -52.82 -12.46
CA VAL A 543 27.49 -52.64 -11.22
C VAL A 543 28.25 -51.30 -11.26
N ALA A 544 28.20 -50.61 -10.12
CA ALA A 544 28.66 -49.23 -9.90
C ALA A 544 30.15 -49.01 -10.18
N GLY A 545 30.45 -47.92 -10.89
CA GLY A 545 31.79 -47.34 -11.05
C GLY A 545 31.77 -45.81 -11.11
N PRO A 546 32.89 -45.11 -10.87
CA PRO A 546 32.95 -43.65 -10.65
C PRO A 546 32.49 -42.78 -11.82
N ALA A 547 32.42 -43.34 -13.04
CA ALA A 547 31.88 -42.65 -14.23
C ALA A 547 30.35 -42.44 -14.17
N HIS A 548 29.65 -43.03 -13.20
CA HIS A 548 28.20 -42.90 -13.07
C HIS A 548 27.75 -41.56 -12.45
N CYS A 549 28.57 -40.93 -11.60
CA CYS A 549 28.22 -39.63 -11.00
C CYS A 549 28.20 -38.52 -12.06
N THR A 550 29.13 -38.54 -13.02
CA THR A 550 29.21 -37.54 -14.09
C THR A 550 28.06 -37.66 -15.10
N PHE A 551 27.60 -38.89 -15.38
CA PHE A 551 26.46 -39.12 -16.27
C PHE A 551 25.14 -38.65 -15.65
N ILE A 552 24.91 -38.88 -14.36
CA ILE A 552 23.70 -38.41 -13.66
C ILE A 552 23.67 -36.89 -13.61
N THR A 553 24.79 -36.22 -13.31
CA THR A 553 24.86 -34.74 -13.38
C THR A 553 24.64 -34.21 -14.80
N ALA A 554 25.16 -34.88 -15.82
CA ALA A 554 24.97 -34.46 -17.21
C ALA A 554 23.51 -34.64 -17.68
N VAL A 555 22.84 -35.73 -17.28
CA VAL A 555 21.42 -35.98 -17.59
C VAL A 555 20.51 -35.00 -16.85
N VAL A 556 20.82 -34.67 -15.59
CA VAL A 556 20.07 -33.65 -14.82
C VAL A 556 20.24 -32.26 -15.46
N LEU A 557 21.45 -31.91 -15.91
CA LEU A 557 21.71 -30.68 -16.65
C LEU A 557 20.99 -30.64 -18.00
N LEU A 558 20.93 -31.75 -18.74
CA LEU A 558 20.17 -31.85 -19.99
C LEU A 558 18.66 -31.74 -19.77
N ILE A 559 18.13 -32.33 -18.70
CA ILE A 559 16.70 -32.20 -18.34
C ILE A 559 16.39 -30.75 -17.94
N LEU A 560 17.26 -30.10 -17.18
CA LEU A 560 17.10 -28.68 -16.81
C LEU A 560 17.20 -27.76 -18.04
N LEU A 561 18.09 -28.05 -18.99
CA LEU A 561 18.20 -27.30 -20.25
C LEU A 561 16.99 -27.53 -21.16
N CYS A 562 16.47 -28.75 -21.27
CA CYS A 562 15.26 -29.04 -22.05
C CYS A 562 13.99 -28.45 -21.43
N LEU A 563 13.91 -28.31 -20.10
CA LEU A 563 12.82 -27.61 -19.43
C LEU A 563 12.92 -26.09 -19.60
N TYR A 564 14.14 -25.56 -19.71
CA TYR A 564 14.38 -24.14 -19.96
C TYR A 564 14.09 -23.72 -21.41
N GLU A 565 14.38 -24.57 -22.40
CA GLU A 565 14.12 -24.28 -23.82
C GLU A 565 12.67 -24.54 -24.28
N ARG A 566 11.85 -25.25 -23.50
CA ARG A 566 10.45 -25.58 -23.86
C ARG A 566 9.38 -24.77 -23.14
N SER A 567 9.75 -23.78 -22.33
CA SER A 567 8.77 -22.80 -21.84
C SER A 567 8.36 -21.91 -23.02
N PRO A 568 7.08 -21.90 -23.46
CA PRO A 568 6.64 -20.90 -24.41
C PRO A 568 6.80 -19.50 -23.79
N PRO A 569 7.08 -18.46 -24.60
CA PRO A 569 7.14 -17.10 -24.08
C PRO A 569 5.78 -16.72 -23.48
N PRO A 570 5.74 -15.90 -22.42
CA PRO A 570 4.48 -15.45 -21.84
C PRO A 570 3.70 -14.69 -22.90
N THR A 571 2.52 -15.19 -23.24
CA THR A 571 1.53 -14.45 -24.02
C THR A 571 1.13 -13.21 -23.21
N PRO A 572 1.16 -12.01 -23.80
CA PRO A 572 0.69 -10.81 -23.12
C PRO A 572 -0.81 -10.94 -22.80
N PRO A 573 -1.29 -10.37 -21.69
CA PRO A 573 -2.72 -10.38 -21.38
C PRO A 573 -3.48 -9.67 -22.51
N ALA A 574 -4.50 -10.36 -23.02
CA ALA A 574 -5.43 -9.79 -23.98
C ALA A 574 -6.09 -8.55 -23.36
N LEU A 575 -5.68 -7.38 -23.84
CA LEU A 575 -6.43 -6.14 -23.72
C LEU A 575 -7.79 -6.36 -24.37
N SER A 576 -8.84 -6.34 -23.55
CA SER A 576 -10.20 -6.12 -24.02
C SER A 576 -10.28 -4.71 -24.61
N SER A 577 -10.34 -4.62 -25.94
CA SER A 577 -10.65 -3.39 -26.64
C SER A 577 -12.15 -3.09 -26.55
N CYS A 578 -12.51 -1.95 -25.98
CA CYS A 578 -13.65 -1.17 -26.46
C CYS A 578 -13.26 -0.42 -27.77
N PRO A 579 -14.22 0.01 -28.61
CA PRO A 579 -14.00 0.18 -30.04
C PRO A 579 -13.60 1.60 -30.47
N ASN A 580 -13.13 1.67 -31.71
CA ASN A 580 -13.07 2.82 -32.63
C ASN A 580 -11.91 3.82 -32.49
N THR A 581 -10.90 3.73 -33.37
CA THR A 581 -10.81 4.49 -34.64
C THR A 581 -9.37 4.60 -35.18
N PHE A 582 -9.29 4.78 -36.51
CA PHE A 582 -8.20 5.30 -37.34
C PHE A 582 -7.05 4.39 -37.84
N SER A 583 -7.17 4.13 -39.16
CA SER A 583 -6.17 3.75 -40.14
C SER A 583 -4.86 4.55 -40.06
N LEU A 584 -3.71 3.88 -40.28
CA LEU A 584 -2.67 4.28 -41.24
C LEU A 584 -1.52 3.26 -41.32
N GLU A 585 -1.29 2.82 -42.55
CA GLU A 585 -0.02 2.43 -43.19
C GLU A 585 0.97 1.44 -42.54
N LYS A 586 1.07 0.29 -43.21
CA LYS A 586 2.26 -0.58 -43.31
C LYS A 586 3.41 0.14 -44.04
N LYS A 587 4.58 0.21 -43.40
CA LYS A 587 5.90 0.24 -44.07
C LYS A 587 6.98 -0.44 -43.22
N MET A 588 7.41 -1.61 -43.73
CA MET A 588 8.71 -2.32 -43.70
C MET A 588 9.74 -2.18 -42.54
N PRO A 589 10.54 -3.25 -42.29
CA PRO A 589 11.32 -3.50 -41.07
C PRO A 589 12.80 -3.12 -41.18
N GLY A 590 13.48 -3.02 -40.04
CA GLY A 590 14.94 -3.19 -39.96
C GLY A 590 15.70 -2.11 -39.20
N MET A 591 15.73 -2.19 -37.86
CA MET A 591 16.72 -1.51 -37.03
C MET A 591 16.87 -2.19 -35.66
N PHE A 592 17.29 -3.45 -35.61
CA PHE A 592 17.72 -4.09 -34.34
C PHE A 592 18.99 -4.95 -34.44
N ALA A 593 19.72 -4.85 -35.56
CA ALA A 593 20.93 -5.66 -35.81
C ALA A 593 22.24 -4.84 -35.86
N LYS A 594 22.31 -3.65 -35.23
CA LYS A 594 23.52 -2.79 -35.33
C LYS A 594 24.10 -2.24 -34.01
N LEU A 595 23.71 -2.80 -32.87
CA LEU A 595 24.24 -2.38 -31.56
C LEU A 595 25.03 -3.44 -30.78
N MET A 596 25.28 -4.62 -31.38
CA MET A 596 26.04 -5.71 -30.74
C MET A 596 27.31 -6.13 -31.49
N SER A 597 27.94 -5.21 -32.25
CA SER A 597 29.16 -5.52 -33.02
C SER A 597 30.32 -4.55 -32.82
N ILE A 598 30.34 -3.75 -31.75
CA ILE A 598 31.49 -2.89 -31.43
C ILE A 598 31.83 -3.04 -29.94
N SER A 599 32.44 -4.17 -29.56
CA SER A 599 33.26 -4.23 -28.33
C SER A 599 34.20 -5.44 -28.23
N ARG A 600 34.69 -5.99 -29.36
CA ARG A 600 35.84 -6.91 -29.35
C ARG A 600 36.67 -6.71 -30.61
N GLY A 601 37.84 -6.10 -30.46
CA GLY A 601 38.88 -6.05 -31.48
C GLY A 601 39.67 -4.75 -31.43
N GLY A 602 40.83 -4.76 -30.78
CA GLY A 602 41.75 -3.63 -30.86
C GLY A 602 42.80 -3.54 -29.74
N GLU A 603 43.48 -4.65 -29.43
CA GLU A 603 44.75 -4.57 -28.72
C GLU A 603 45.90 -4.55 -29.76
N LYS A 604 46.85 -3.61 -29.53
CA LYS A 604 48.25 -3.54 -30.00
C LYS A 604 48.59 -2.73 -31.27
N LYS A 605 49.36 -1.67 -30.99
CA LYS A 605 50.50 -1.01 -31.69
C LYS A 605 50.24 0.51 -31.70
N GLY A 606 51.13 1.41 -31.30
CA GLY A 606 52.53 1.40 -30.92
C GLY A 606 53.00 2.88 -30.94
N GLN A 607 54.09 3.16 -30.20
CA GLN A 607 54.75 4.46 -29.97
C GLN A 607 54.07 5.42 -28.98
#